data_AF-A0A7C3Z096-F1
#
_entry.id   AF-A0A7C3Z096-F1
#
_cell.length_a   1.000
_cell.length_b   1.000
_cell.length_c   1.000
_cell.angle_alpha   90.00
_cell.angle_beta   90.00
_cell.angle_gamma   90.00
#
_symmetry.space_group_name_H-M   'P 1'
#
loop_
_entity.id
_entity.type
_entity.pdbx_description
1 polymer ?
#
loop_
_entity_poly.entity_id
_entity_poly.type
_entity_poly.pdbx_seq_one_letter_code
_entity_poly.pdbx_strand_id
1 'polypeptide(L)'
;MAGGSMAMVIFGTIEAYEVAKIKEFLSHSLEALYPLLRGKKILMKPNLLSGRPPDRAVNTHPLFVRAVAEILRDCGCRLHVGDSPGFESTERALKASGILEALKGMDVGLRTFEKRVRKRFEGLSPFREFILGEEPSEFDMIVNLPKLKTHTVVGLTLGVKNTFGFVPRLEKAKWHLRAGKDRRLFSQILIDIHRLVDPKLTILDGIVAMDGDGPSHGRVRTLGVVAVSDDAFCLDCALEGLLGIRVPLPITEVAKREGLIKDFEVEYKGSIEIRDFEMPKTVDVDSPLPKLLRRLLRAFFLRKPRLRRPLCKGCSVCADVCPKGAIKMEDGLPRFDYGSCIYCYCCQELCPNGAIALSPSLS
;
A
#
# COMPACT_ATOMS: atom_id res chain seq x y z
N MET A 1 -15.78 5.43 -31.85
CA MET A 1 -14.65 4.71 -31.23
C MET A 1 -13.59 5.76 -30.95
N ALA A 2 -13.56 6.31 -29.72
CA ALA A 2 -12.53 7.26 -29.34
C ALA A 2 -11.25 6.44 -29.06
N GLY A 3 -10.20 6.67 -29.84
CA GLY A 3 -8.89 6.08 -29.58
C GLY A 3 -8.37 6.59 -28.24
N GLY A 4 -8.58 5.80 -27.19
CA GLY A 4 -7.97 6.05 -25.90
C GLY A 4 -6.47 5.81 -26.03
N SER A 5 -5.66 6.77 -25.60
CA SER A 5 -4.22 6.56 -25.47
C SER A 5 -3.98 5.33 -24.58
N MET A 6 -3.28 4.34 -25.13
CA MET A 6 -2.86 3.14 -24.41
C MET A 6 -2.01 3.55 -23.20
N ALA A 7 -2.27 2.96 -22.02
CA ALA A 7 -1.48 3.29 -20.83
C ALA A 7 -0.07 2.68 -20.95
N MET A 8 0.91 3.30 -20.29
CA MET A 8 2.30 2.81 -20.31
C MET A 8 2.73 2.45 -18.89
N VAL A 9 3.37 1.29 -18.74
CA VAL A 9 4.04 0.88 -17.50
C VAL A 9 5.53 0.70 -17.80
N ILE A 10 6.36 1.54 -17.19
CA ILE A 10 7.81 1.48 -17.39
C ILE A 10 8.44 0.85 -16.15
N PHE A 11 9.10 -0.29 -16.33
CA PHE A 11 9.92 -0.93 -15.31
C PHE A 11 11.40 -0.59 -15.47
N GLY A 12 12.10 -0.49 -14.36
CA GLY A 12 13.55 -0.32 -14.30
C GLY A 12 14.19 -1.13 -13.19
N THR A 13 15.52 -1.22 -13.28
CA THR A 13 16.37 -1.87 -12.28
C THR A 13 17.30 -0.88 -11.60
N ILE A 14 17.35 -0.91 -10.28
CA ILE A 14 18.27 -0.13 -9.45
C ILE A 14 18.75 -1.01 -8.30
N GLU A 15 20.04 -1.29 -8.23
CA GLU A 15 20.61 -2.23 -7.25
C GLU A 15 20.59 -1.72 -5.80
N ALA A 16 20.69 -0.39 -5.61
CA ALA A 16 20.79 0.23 -4.30
C ALA A 16 20.18 1.63 -4.28
N TYR A 17 19.83 2.11 -3.08
CA TYR A 17 19.29 3.45 -2.91
C TYR A 17 20.35 4.53 -3.08
N GLU A 18 20.57 4.95 -4.33
CA GLU A 18 21.42 6.08 -4.72
C GLU A 18 20.55 7.12 -5.42
N VAL A 19 20.47 8.34 -4.85
CA VAL A 19 19.61 9.41 -5.38
C VAL A 19 19.89 9.69 -6.86
N ALA A 20 21.16 9.72 -7.26
CA ALA A 20 21.57 9.96 -8.65
C ALA A 20 21.02 8.90 -9.62
N LYS A 21 21.18 7.60 -9.31
CA LYS A 21 20.68 6.49 -10.15
C LYS A 21 19.16 6.46 -10.23
N ILE A 22 18.48 6.73 -9.11
CA ILE A 22 17.01 6.84 -9.08
C ILE A 22 16.57 8.00 -9.96
N LYS A 23 17.25 9.16 -9.86
CA LYS A 23 16.93 10.31 -10.70
C LYS A 23 17.15 10.03 -12.18
N GLU A 24 18.26 9.42 -12.55
CA GLU A 24 18.56 9.05 -13.93
C GLU A 24 17.43 8.20 -14.55
N PHE A 25 17.06 7.11 -13.89
CA PHE A 25 15.97 6.25 -14.36
C PHE A 25 14.63 7.00 -14.45
N LEU A 26 14.26 7.73 -13.38
CA LEU A 26 12.99 8.45 -13.34
C LEU A 26 12.94 9.60 -14.34
N SER A 27 14.06 10.29 -14.58
CA SER A 27 14.10 11.41 -15.50
C SER A 27 13.83 10.99 -16.95
N HIS A 28 14.34 9.83 -17.37
CA HIS A 28 14.00 9.25 -18.67
C HIS A 28 12.56 8.71 -18.71
N SER A 29 12.05 8.18 -17.59
CA SER A 29 10.72 7.54 -17.54
C SER A 29 9.58 8.55 -17.39
N LEU A 30 9.88 9.77 -16.93
CA LEU A 30 8.94 10.87 -16.75
C LEU A 30 9.02 11.92 -17.86
N GLU A 31 9.86 11.72 -18.88
CA GLU A 31 10.11 12.73 -19.93
C GLU A 31 8.83 13.21 -20.61
N ALA A 32 7.96 12.27 -21.01
CA ALA A 32 6.66 12.58 -21.62
C ALA A 32 5.68 13.27 -20.63
N LEU A 33 5.89 13.13 -19.33
CA LEU A 33 5.05 13.69 -18.27
C LEU A 33 5.53 15.06 -17.77
N TYR A 34 6.77 15.48 -18.06
CA TYR A 34 7.30 16.78 -17.62
C TYR A 34 6.41 17.99 -17.97
N PRO A 35 5.81 18.08 -19.18
CA PRO A 35 4.89 19.17 -19.49
C PRO A 35 3.69 19.22 -18.54
N LEU A 36 3.23 18.05 -18.07
CA LEU A 36 2.13 17.93 -17.11
C LEU A 36 2.57 18.19 -15.67
N LEU A 37 3.87 18.21 -15.34
CA LEU A 37 4.35 18.44 -13.98
C LEU A 37 4.63 19.92 -13.71
N ARG A 38 5.07 20.69 -14.71
CA ARG A 38 5.62 22.05 -14.54
C ARG A 38 4.76 22.98 -13.68
N GLY A 39 5.37 23.54 -12.63
CA GLY A 39 4.77 24.59 -11.79
C GLY A 39 3.61 24.12 -10.88
N LYS A 40 3.29 22.83 -10.85
CA LYS A 40 2.15 22.31 -10.09
C LYS A 40 2.40 22.29 -8.58
N LYS A 41 1.33 22.45 -7.80
CA LYS A 41 1.30 22.11 -6.39
C LYS A 41 1.05 20.60 -6.25
N ILE A 42 2.07 19.87 -5.82
CA ILE A 42 2.07 18.41 -5.79
C ILE A 42 2.02 17.90 -4.35
N LEU A 43 1.18 16.90 -4.12
CA LEU A 43 1.26 16.03 -2.95
C LEU A 43 1.97 14.73 -3.31
N MET A 44 3.15 14.52 -2.72
CA MET A 44 3.85 13.24 -2.71
C MET A 44 3.27 12.37 -1.61
N LYS A 45 2.71 11.22 -1.98
CA LYS A 45 2.04 10.28 -1.08
C LYS A 45 2.90 9.01 -0.93
N PRO A 46 3.91 8.99 -0.04
CA PRO A 46 4.66 7.76 0.27
C PRO A 46 3.76 6.70 0.90
N ASN A 47 4.14 5.44 0.81
CA ASN A 47 3.60 4.43 1.71
C ASN A 47 4.19 4.63 3.11
N LEU A 48 3.34 4.97 4.08
CA LEU A 48 3.74 5.17 5.47
C LEU A 48 2.83 4.38 6.40
N LEU A 49 3.21 3.14 6.68
CA LEU A 49 2.42 2.26 7.55
C LEU A 49 2.65 2.59 9.04
N SER A 50 3.91 2.76 9.44
CA SER A 50 4.34 3.08 10.81
C SER A 50 5.76 3.65 10.82
N GLY A 51 6.19 4.30 11.90
CA GLY A 51 7.53 4.84 12.09
C GLY A 51 8.60 3.75 12.23
N ARG A 52 9.02 3.18 11.09
CA ARG A 52 10.03 2.12 11.01
C ARG A 52 11.24 2.57 10.21
N PRO A 53 12.46 2.18 10.62
CA PRO A 53 13.65 2.52 9.87
C PRO A 53 13.65 1.89 8.45
N PRO A 54 14.38 2.49 7.49
CA PRO A 54 14.27 2.14 6.07
C PRO A 54 14.67 0.69 5.73
N ASP A 55 15.60 0.12 6.49
CA ASP A 55 16.08 -1.27 6.37
C ASP A 55 14.98 -2.32 6.57
N ARG A 56 13.86 -1.93 7.20
CA ARG A 56 12.71 -2.82 7.41
C ARG A 56 11.79 -2.93 6.19
N ALA A 57 11.99 -2.11 5.16
CA ALA A 57 11.16 -2.08 3.95
C ALA A 57 9.64 -1.94 4.20
N VAL A 58 9.26 -1.39 5.35
CA VAL A 58 7.85 -1.18 5.73
C VAL A 58 7.24 0.03 5.02
N ASN A 59 8.05 1.06 4.77
CA ASN A 59 7.63 2.32 4.16
C ASN A 59 8.38 2.54 2.85
N THR A 60 7.90 3.50 2.05
CA THR A 60 8.69 4.04 0.93
C THR A 60 10.00 4.60 1.45
N HIS A 61 11.10 4.27 0.77
CA HIS A 61 12.44 4.61 1.26
C HIS A 61 12.71 6.13 1.22
N PRO A 62 13.35 6.73 2.23
CA PRO A 62 13.60 8.17 2.28
C PRO A 62 14.37 8.73 1.08
N LEU A 63 15.41 8.02 0.62
CA LEU A 63 16.19 8.43 -0.55
C LEU A 63 15.39 8.34 -1.86
N PHE A 64 14.41 7.45 -1.93
CA PHE A 64 13.49 7.36 -3.06
C PHE A 64 12.55 8.57 -3.10
N VAL A 65 11.96 8.92 -1.94
CA VAL A 65 11.14 10.13 -1.80
C VAL A 65 11.96 11.38 -2.14
N ARG A 66 13.22 11.46 -1.67
CA ARG A 66 14.12 12.57 -2.00
C ARG A 66 14.38 12.68 -3.50
N ALA A 67 14.70 11.57 -4.18
CA ALA A 67 14.96 11.58 -5.62
C ALA A 67 13.75 12.10 -6.42
N VAL A 68 12.54 11.63 -6.08
CA VAL A 68 11.29 12.14 -6.67
C VAL A 68 11.12 13.63 -6.36
N ALA A 69 11.30 14.04 -5.11
CA ALA A 69 11.16 15.44 -4.70
C ALA A 69 12.13 16.35 -5.46
N GLU A 70 13.37 15.94 -5.68
CA GLU A 70 14.34 16.71 -6.44
C GLU A 70 13.90 16.89 -7.91
N ILE A 71 13.43 15.83 -8.58
CA ILE A 71 12.91 15.93 -9.96
C ILE A 71 11.73 16.90 -10.03
N LEU A 72 10.77 16.78 -9.11
CA LEU A 72 9.59 17.64 -9.10
C LEU A 72 9.94 19.10 -8.79
N ARG A 73 10.88 19.34 -7.88
CA ARG A 73 11.41 20.69 -7.61
C ARG A 73 12.10 21.27 -8.84
N ASP A 74 12.89 20.47 -9.56
CA ASP A 74 13.57 20.89 -10.79
C ASP A 74 12.54 21.23 -11.91
N CYS A 75 11.31 20.70 -11.82
CA CYS A 75 10.15 21.11 -12.64
C CYS A 75 9.43 22.39 -12.15
N GLY A 76 9.92 23.03 -11.08
CA GLY A 76 9.32 24.23 -10.47
C GLY A 76 8.07 23.95 -9.62
N CYS A 77 7.85 22.70 -9.18
CA CYS A 77 6.67 22.33 -8.42
C CYS A 77 6.73 22.79 -6.96
N ARG A 78 5.57 23.10 -6.37
CA ARG A 78 5.40 23.36 -4.94
C ARG A 78 5.06 22.05 -4.23
N LEU A 79 5.97 21.56 -3.41
CA LEU A 79 5.90 20.18 -2.93
C LEU A 79 5.27 20.08 -1.55
N HIS A 80 4.50 19.02 -1.37
CA HIS A 80 3.95 18.60 -0.09
C HIS A 80 4.17 17.10 0.08
N VAL A 81 4.33 16.63 1.31
CA VAL A 81 4.44 15.21 1.64
C VAL A 81 3.43 14.85 2.72
N GLY A 82 2.72 13.74 2.56
CA GLY A 82 1.74 13.32 3.54
C GLY A 82 1.20 11.91 3.32
N ASP A 83 0.81 11.29 4.43
CA ASP A 83 0.08 10.03 4.48
C ASP A 83 -0.66 9.97 5.83
N SER A 84 -1.40 8.89 6.12
CA SER A 84 -1.98 8.62 7.43
C SER A 84 -1.56 7.22 7.90
N PRO A 85 -0.65 7.08 8.88
CA PRO A 85 -0.36 5.79 9.49
C PRO A 85 -1.55 5.30 10.35
N GLY A 86 -1.61 3.99 10.62
CA GLY A 86 -2.75 3.37 11.29
C GLY A 86 -2.91 3.75 12.77
N PHE A 87 -1.79 3.99 13.47
CA PHE A 87 -1.77 4.20 14.92
C PHE A 87 -1.01 5.45 15.35
N GLU A 88 0.21 5.66 14.87
CA GLU A 88 1.03 6.83 15.26
C GLU A 88 0.52 8.14 14.61
N SER A 89 1.10 9.28 14.99
CA SER A 89 0.89 10.52 14.23
C SER A 89 1.74 10.51 12.95
N THR A 90 1.27 11.18 11.91
CA THR A 90 1.95 11.26 10.61
C THR A 90 3.35 11.86 10.74
N GLU A 91 3.49 12.95 11.49
CA GLU A 91 4.78 13.60 11.71
C GLU A 91 5.78 12.66 12.39
N ARG A 92 5.37 11.96 13.46
CA ARG A 92 6.22 10.98 14.16
C ARG A 92 6.64 9.85 13.23
N ALA A 93 5.72 9.32 12.44
CA ALA A 93 6.01 8.24 11.51
C ALA A 93 6.96 8.68 10.39
N LEU A 94 6.77 9.87 9.81
CA LEU A 94 7.66 10.43 8.78
C LEU A 94 9.06 10.75 9.32
N LYS A 95 9.15 11.21 10.58
CA LYS A 95 10.42 11.43 11.26
C LYS A 95 11.15 10.11 11.50
N ALA A 96 10.47 9.14 12.09
CA ALA A 96 11.05 7.83 12.43
C ALA A 96 11.38 6.98 11.19
N SER A 97 10.71 7.19 10.06
CA SER A 97 11.06 6.56 8.79
C SER A 97 12.26 7.21 8.10
N GLY A 98 12.70 8.39 8.55
CA GLY A 98 13.78 9.15 7.94
C GLY A 98 13.37 10.02 6.75
N ILE A 99 12.08 10.01 6.35
CA ILE A 99 11.59 10.81 5.22
C ILE A 99 11.78 12.30 5.46
N LEU A 100 11.45 12.81 6.66
CA LEU A 100 11.64 14.24 6.97
C LEU A 100 13.12 14.64 6.95
N GLU A 101 14.02 13.78 7.43
CA GLU A 101 15.46 14.06 7.39
C GLU A 101 15.98 14.06 5.94
N ALA A 102 15.52 13.12 5.10
CA ALA A 102 15.93 13.07 3.70
C ALA A 102 15.49 14.31 2.89
N LEU A 103 14.37 14.94 3.27
CA LEU A 103 13.84 16.15 2.65
C LEU A 103 14.36 17.45 3.28
N LYS A 104 15.23 17.36 4.30
CA LYS A 104 15.78 18.54 4.97
C LYS A 104 16.55 19.43 3.98
N GLY A 105 16.33 20.74 4.09
CA GLY A 105 16.89 21.73 3.16
C GLY A 105 16.08 21.92 1.88
N MET A 106 14.96 21.19 1.71
CA MET A 106 13.98 21.41 0.65
C MET A 106 12.75 22.11 1.21
N ASP A 107 12.12 22.99 0.42
CA ASP A 107 10.83 23.60 0.74
C ASP A 107 9.70 22.61 0.43
N VAL A 108 9.41 21.72 1.39
CA VAL A 108 8.36 20.70 1.27
C VAL A 108 7.38 20.81 2.45
N GLY A 109 6.12 21.14 2.14
CA GLY A 109 5.08 21.26 3.15
C GLY A 109 4.61 19.92 3.71
N LEU A 110 4.48 19.79 5.02
CA LEU A 110 3.92 18.59 5.65
C LEU A 110 2.39 18.59 5.58
N ARG A 111 1.79 17.42 5.34
CA ARG A 111 0.35 17.14 5.45
C ARG A 111 0.10 15.94 6.36
N THR A 112 -0.61 16.17 7.46
CA THR A 112 -0.82 15.15 8.51
C THR A 112 -1.99 14.20 8.25
N PHE A 113 -2.85 14.54 7.28
CA PHE A 113 -4.05 13.77 6.94
C PHE A 113 -5.04 13.60 8.12
N GLU A 114 -5.20 14.65 8.91
CA GLU A 114 -6.10 14.68 10.07
C GLU A 114 -7.43 15.42 9.81
N LYS A 115 -7.61 15.97 8.60
CA LYS A 115 -8.89 16.56 8.20
C LYS A 115 -10.00 15.49 8.21
N ARG A 116 -11.24 15.95 8.20
CA ARG A 116 -12.45 15.11 8.16
C ARG A 116 -13.29 15.53 6.96
N VAL A 117 -12.74 15.33 5.77
CA VAL A 117 -13.37 15.72 4.50
C VAL A 117 -14.36 14.65 4.10
N ARG A 118 -15.66 14.98 4.10
CA ARG A 118 -16.70 14.06 3.62
C ARG A 118 -16.85 14.20 2.12
N LYS A 119 -16.68 13.11 1.39
CA LYS A 119 -16.92 13.02 -0.05
C LYS A 119 -18.06 12.06 -0.33
N ARG A 120 -18.99 12.47 -1.19
CA ARG A 120 -19.98 11.57 -1.76
C ARG A 120 -19.43 10.99 -3.06
N PHE A 121 -19.51 9.67 -3.21
CA PHE A 121 -19.05 8.98 -4.41
C PHE A 121 -19.92 7.77 -4.70
N GLU A 122 -20.38 7.66 -5.94
CA GLU A 122 -21.17 6.52 -6.39
C GLU A 122 -20.26 5.58 -7.18
N GLY A 123 -19.53 4.75 -6.43
CA GLY A 123 -18.57 3.80 -6.96
C GLY A 123 -19.09 2.36 -7.04
N LEU A 124 -18.15 1.42 -6.99
CA LEU A 124 -18.38 -0.02 -7.05
C LEU A 124 -18.93 -0.59 -5.74
N SER A 125 -18.51 -0.02 -4.61
CA SER A 125 -18.96 -0.46 -3.29
C SER A 125 -20.37 0.10 -3.01
N PRO A 126 -21.15 -0.54 -2.11
CA PRO A 126 -22.48 -0.05 -1.73
C PRO A 126 -22.43 1.24 -0.91
N PHE A 127 -21.24 1.71 -0.53
CA PHE A 127 -21.08 2.91 0.29
C PHE A 127 -21.09 4.16 -0.59
N ARG A 128 -21.77 5.21 -0.11
CA ARG A 128 -21.89 6.49 -0.82
C ARG A 128 -21.11 7.62 -0.19
N GLU A 129 -20.74 7.51 1.08
CA GLU A 129 -20.00 8.54 1.81
C GLU A 129 -18.65 8.01 2.29
N PHE A 130 -17.60 8.77 2.00
CA PHE A 130 -16.22 8.49 2.37
C PHE A 130 -15.65 9.65 3.18
N ILE A 131 -14.90 9.34 4.22
CA ILE A 131 -14.18 10.33 5.03
C ILE A 131 -12.70 10.25 4.65
N LEU A 132 -12.19 11.34 4.10
CA LEU A 132 -10.77 11.51 3.79
C LEU A 132 -10.10 12.40 4.83
N GLY A 133 -8.86 12.04 5.17
CA GLY A 133 -7.93 12.73 6.06
C GLY A 133 -7.35 14.00 5.44
N GLU A 134 -7.45 14.12 4.13
CA GLU A 134 -6.94 15.24 3.34
C GLU A 134 -7.90 15.48 2.16
N GLU A 135 -7.95 16.70 1.65
CA GLU A 135 -8.72 17.08 0.46
C GLU A 135 -7.84 16.92 -0.79
N PRO A 136 -8.05 15.88 -1.64
CA PRO A 136 -7.25 15.68 -2.85
C PRO A 136 -7.23 16.91 -3.76
N SER A 137 -8.35 17.64 -3.85
CA SER A 137 -8.48 18.80 -4.76
C SER A 137 -7.70 20.04 -4.31
N GLU A 138 -7.06 20.03 -3.14
CA GLU A 138 -6.15 21.12 -2.74
C GLU A 138 -4.82 21.10 -3.49
N PHE A 139 -4.55 20.04 -4.24
CA PHE A 139 -3.32 19.84 -5.01
C PHE A 139 -3.68 19.77 -6.49
N ASP A 140 -2.80 20.31 -7.33
CA ASP A 140 -2.95 20.23 -8.78
C ASP A 140 -2.69 18.79 -9.27
N MET A 141 -1.95 18.01 -8.49
CA MET A 141 -1.60 16.62 -8.79
C MET A 141 -1.17 15.87 -7.52
N ILE A 142 -1.55 14.60 -7.46
CA ILE A 142 -1.08 13.65 -6.46
C ILE A 142 -0.12 12.67 -7.13
N VAL A 143 1.09 12.59 -6.60
CA VAL A 143 2.11 11.60 -6.99
C VAL A 143 2.13 10.50 -5.93
N ASN A 144 1.62 9.34 -6.30
CA ASN A 144 1.50 8.17 -5.44
C ASN A 144 2.83 7.39 -5.43
N LEU A 145 3.39 7.16 -4.25
CA LEU A 145 4.72 6.56 -4.09
C LEU A 145 4.61 5.25 -3.29
N PRO A 146 4.00 4.18 -3.84
CA PRO A 146 3.79 2.93 -3.13
C PRO A 146 5.09 2.15 -2.89
N LYS A 147 5.07 1.29 -1.87
CA LYS A 147 6.11 0.30 -1.56
C LYS A 147 5.70 -1.06 -2.11
N LEU A 148 6.62 -1.76 -2.79
CA LEU A 148 6.44 -3.15 -3.15
C LEU A 148 6.51 -4.02 -1.89
N LYS A 149 5.34 -4.40 -1.37
CA LYS A 149 5.25 -5.31 -0.23
C LYS A 149 3.98 -6.14 -0.23
N THR A 150 4.07 -7.34 0.32
CA THR A 150 2.93 -8.21 0.53
C THR A 150 1.98 -7.68 1.60
N HIS A 151 0.72 -8.11 1.52
CA HIS A 151 -0.35 -7.72 2.42
C HIS A 151 -1.30 -8.91 2.66
N THR A 152 -1.57 -9.24 3.93
CA THR A 152 -2.29 -10.47 4.34
C THR A 152 -3.74 -10.55 3.84
N VAL A 153 -4.43 -9.41 3.67
CA VAL A 153 -5.80 -9.35 3.17
C VAL A 153 -5.91 -9.35 1.63
N VAL A 154 -5.16 -8.49 0.95
CA VAL A 154 -5.31 -8.19 -0.49
C VAL A 154 -4.12 -8.65 -1.34
N GLY A 155 -3.19 -9.41 -0.78
CA GLY A 155 -2.02 -9.93 -1.50
C GLY A 155 -0.85 -8.97 -1.51
N LEU A 156 -1.01 -7.78 -2.10
CA LEU A 156 0.04 -6.76 -2.23
C LEU A 156 -0.47 -5.36 -1.84
N THR A 157 0.46 -4.45 -1.53
CA THR A 157 0.15 -3.06 -1.18
C THR A 157 0.05 -2.12 -2.38
N LEU A 158 1.00 -2.19 -3.32
CA LEU A 158 1.07 -1.49 -4.64
C LEU A 158 0.37 -0.11 -4.76
N GLY A 159 0.00 0.31 -5.96
CA GLY A 159 -0.51 1.64 -6.27
C GLY A 159 -1.91 1.89 -5.73
N VAL A 160 -2.87 1.02 -6.03
CA VAL A 160 -4.28 1.24 -5.68
C VAL A 160 -4.47 1.23 -4.17
N LYS A 161 -3.94 0.23 -3.46
CA LYS A 161 -4.11 0.11 -2.01
C LYS A 161 -3.31 1.15 -1.22
N ASN A 162 -2.28 1.77 -1.80
CA ASN A 162 -1.57 2.88 -1.16
C ASN A 162 -2.47 4.11 -0.92
N THR A 163 -3.46 4.39 -1.78
CA THR A 163 -4.38 5.53 -1.59
C THR A 163 -5.30 5.35 -0.38
N PHE A 164 -5.43 4.14 0.17
CA PHE A 164 -6.13 3.91 1.44
C PHE A 164 -5.54 4.73 2.60
N GLY A 165 -4.29 5.20 2.47
CA GLY A 165 -3.71 6.15 3.39
C GLY A 165 -4.43 7.50 3.47
N PHE A 166 -5.25 7.89 2.50
CA PHE A 166 -6.16 9.03 2.64
C PHE A 166 -7.29 8.80 3.65
N VAL A 167 -7.55 7.55 4.08
CA VAL A 167 -8.49 7.30 5.17
C VAL A 167 -7.79 7.59 6.51
N PRO A 168 -8.33 8.43 7.40
CA PRO A 168 -7.61 8.87 8.59
C PRO A 168 -7.54 7.78 9.69
N ARG A 169 -6.32 7.41 10.11
CA ARG A 169 -6.00 6.61 11.31
C ARG A 169 -7.00 5.46 11.58
N LEU A 170 -7.75 5.54 12.68
CA LEU A 170 -8.68 4.50 13.14
C LEU A 170 -9.90 4.29 12.23
N GLU A 171 -10.22 5.22 11.31
CA GLU A 171 -11.27 4.99 10.30
C GLU A 171 -10.90 3.82 9.38
N LYS A 172 -9.60 3.54 9.18
CA LYS A 172 -9.16 2.35 8.43
C LYS A 172 -9.69 1.06 9.04
N ALA A 173 -9.63 0.96 10.37
CA ALA A 173 -10.14 -0.20 11.11
C ALA A 173 -11.66 -0.35 10.94
N LYS A 174 -12.41 0.76 10.87
CA LYS A 174 -13.86 0.73 10.61
C LYS A 174 -14.18 0.22 9.20
N TRP A 175 -13.39 0.56 8.19
CA TRP A 175 -13.57 0.00 6.84
C TRP A 175 -13.31 -1.50 6.80
N HIS A 176 -12.30 -1.98 7.52
CA HIS A 176 -12.10 -3.42 7.70
C HIS A 176 -13.29 -4.10 8.39
N LEU A 177 -13.91 -3.45 9.38
CA LEU A 177 -15.13 -3.96 10.02
C LEU A 177 -16.32 -4.02 9.07
N ARG A 178 -16.53 -2.95 8.29
CA ARG A 178 -17.61 -2.87 7.29
C ARG A 178 -17.47 -3.96 6.23
N ALA A 179 -16.25 -4.22 5.75
CA ALA A 179 -15.98 -5.30 4.80
C ALA A 179 -16.04 -6.70 5.46
N GLY A 180 -15.73 -6.78 6.76
CA GLY A 180 -15.68 -8.04 7.49
C GLY A 180 -14.71 -9.03 6.85
N LYS A 181 -15.21 -10.22 6.49
CA LYS A 181 -14.41 -11.27 5.82
C LYS A 181 -14.51 -11.22 4.29
N ASP A 182 -15.22 -10.24 3.72
CA ASP A 182 -15.43 -10.12 2.28
C ASP A 182 -14.29 -9.32 1.63
N ARG A 183 -13.35 -10.05 1.02
CA ARG A 183 -12.21 -9.46 0.32
C ARG A 183 -12.63 -8.68 -0.93
N ARG A 184 -13.70 -9.11 -1.61
CA ARG A 184 -14.18 -8.44 -2.82
C ARG A 184 -14.78 -7.09 -2.45
N LEU A 185 -15.60 -7.04 -1.41
CA LEU A 185 -16.14 -5.79 -0.89
C LEU A 185 -15.03 -4.85 -0.42
N PHE A 186 -14.00 -5.37 0.25
CA PHE A 186 -12.85 -4.55 0.64
C PHE A 186 -12.11 -4.00 -0.58
N SER A 187 -11.88 -4.81 -1.62
CA SER A 187 -11.29 -4.33 -2.89
C SER A 187 -12.14 -3.24 -3.54
N GLN A 188 -13.47 -3.38 -3.58
CA GLN A 188 -14.35 -2.33 -4.12
C GLN A 188 -14.22 -1.02 -3.35
N ILE A 189 -14.16 -1.07 -2.01
CA ILE A 189 -13.92 0.13 -1.18
C ILE A 189 -12.58 0.78 -1.52
N LEU A 190 -11.51 -0.02 -1.67
CA LEU A 190 -10.18 0.50 -2.01
C LEU A 190 -10.15 1.16 -3.39
N ILE A 191 -10.81 0.54 -4.37
CA ILE A 191 -10.93 1.08 -5.72
C ILE A 191 -11.71 2.40 -5.70
N ASP A 192 -12.82 2.48 -4.95
CA ASP A 192 -13.59 3.71 -4.84
C ASP A 192 -12.79 4.85 -4.20
N ILE A 193 -12.02 4.54 -3.14
CA ILE A 193 -11.11 5.51 -2.52
C ILE A 193 -10.02 5.93 -3.50
N HIS A 194 -9.44 5.00 -4.25
CA HIS A 194 -8.44 5.31 -5.27
C HIS A 194 -8.99 6.24 -6.36
N ARG A 195 -10.20 5.98 -6.84
CA ARG A 195 -10.88 6.82 -7.85
C ARG A 195 -11.31 8.18 -7.30
N LEU A 196 -11.59 8.27 -6.01
CA LEU A 196 -11.86 9.54 -5.32
C LEU A 196 -10.60 10.39 -5.16
N VAL A 197 -9.46 9.75 -4.86
CA VAL A 197 -8.17 10.41 -4.70
C VAL A 197 -7.60 10.80 -6.07
N ASP A 198 -7.82 9.98 -7.09
CA ASP A 198 -7.43 10.21 -8.49
C ASP A 198 -5.93 10.60 -8.66
N PRO A 199 -4.97 9.79 -8.18
CA PRO A 199 -3.56 10.06 -8.43
C PRO A 199 -3.25 10.07 -9.92
N LYS A 200 -2.46 11.05 -10.37
CA LYS A 200 -2.12 11.20 -11.80
C LYS A 200 -0.81 10.53 -12.19
N LEU A 201 -0.05 10.07 -11.20
CA LEU A 201 1.21 9.39 -11.39
C LEU A 201 1.47 8.46 -10.21
N THR A 202 1.84 7.23 -10.51
CA THR A 202 2.29 6.23 -9.53
C THR A 202 3.72 5.84 -9.84
N ILE A 203 4.61 6.03 -8.86
CA ILE A 203 6.03 5.67 -8.93
C ILE A 203 6.33 4.69 -7.79
N LEU A 204 6.47 3.41 -8.12
CA LEU A 204 6.62 2.34 -7.15
C LEU A 204 8.08 2.13 -6.74
N ASP A 205 8.31 2.13 -5.43
CA ASP A 205 9.56 1.74 -4.78
C ASP A 205 9.55 0.23 -4.51
N GLY A 206 10.28 -0.54 -5.32
CA GLY A 206 10.52 -1.98 -5.12
C GLY A 206 12.02 -2.34 -5.09
N ILE A 207 12.90 -1.35 -4.91
CA ILE A 207 14.37 -1.54 -4.86
C ILE A 207 14.69 -2.52 -3.73
N VAL A 208 14.27 -2.17 -2.52
CA VAL A 208 14.11 -3.11 -1.41
C VAL A 208 12.62 -3.28 -1.16
N ALA A 209 12.13 -4.51 -1.27
CA ALA A 209 10.76 -4.92 -1.10
C ALA A 209 10.56 -5.76 0.18
N MET A 210 9.31 -6.14 0.44
CA MET A 210 8.96 -7.09 1.50
C MET A 210 8.03 -8.19 1.00
N ASP A 211 8.41 -9.45 1.18
CA ASP A 211 7.58 -10.62 0.88
C ASP A 211 7.26 -11.45 2.14
N GLY A 212 6.47 -12.52 2.00
CA GLY A 212 6.01 -13.36 3.11
C GLY A 212 4.92 -12.69 3.95
N ASP A 213 5.05 -12.73 5.29
CA ASP A 213 4.05 -12.24 6.25
C ASP A 213 4.08 -10.70 6.44
N GLY A 214 4.08 -9.96 5.33
CA GLY A 214 3.88 -8.51 5.29
C GLY A 214 2.51 -8.07 5.85
N PRO A 215 2.22 -6.76 5.97
CA PRO A 215 2.96 -5.64 5.39
C PRO A 215 3.96 -4.96 6.35
N SER A 216 4.20 -5.55 7.54
CA SER A 216 5.10 -5.01 8.59
C SER A 216 6.21 -5.95 9.04
N HIS A 217 6.02 -7.26 8.88
CA HIS A 217 6.88 -8.28 9.51
C HIS A 217 7.28 -9.39 8.54
N GLY A 218 7.25 -9.10 7.23
CA GLY A 218 7.70 -10.01 6.19
C GLY A 218 9.22 -10.09 6.08
N ARG A 219 9.69 -10.86 5.10
CA ARG A 219 11.10 -10.97 4.73
C ARG A 219 11.49 -9.75 3.88
N VAL A 220 12.59 -9.10 4.23
CA VAL A 220 13.15 -7.99 3.44
C VAL A 220 13.93 -8.55 2.26
N ARG A 221 13.73 -8.00 1.06
CA ARG A 221 14.32 -8.50 -0.19
C ARG A 221 14.82 -7.34 -1.03
N THR A 222 16.06 -7.41 -1.52
CA THR A 222 16.49 -6.52 -2.60
C THR A 222 16.03 -7.12 -3.93
N LEU A 223 15.06 -6.48 -4.58
CA LEU A 223 14.55 -6.88 -5.91
C LEU A 223 15.03 -5.94 -7.00
N GLY A 224 15.44 -4.73 -6.62
CA GLY A 224 15.90 -3.70 -7.54
C GLY A 224 14.82 -3.08 -8.42
N VAL A 225 13.53 -3.35 -8.16
CA VAL A 225 12.44 -2.94 -9.06
C VAL A 225 12.06 -1.49 -8.83
N VAL A 226 11.97 -0.71 -9.90
CA VAL A 226 11.23 0.57 -9.92
C VAL A 226 10.21 0.51 -11.02
N ALA A 227 9.01 1.03 -10.80
CA ALA A 227 7.97 1.09 -11.81
C ALA A 227 7.29 2.46 -11.87
N VAL A 228 6.92 2.90 -13.06
CA VAL A 228 6.24 4.19 -13.30
C VAL A 228 5.04 3.96 -14.19
N SER A 229 3.90 4.56 -13.83
CA SER A 229 2.72 4.65 -14.70
C SER A 229 1.81 5.79 -14.25
N ASP A 230 1.06 6.36 -15.19
CA ASP A 230 -0.05 7.28 -14.91
C ASP A 230 -1.33 6.54 -14.50
N ASP A 231 -1.37 5.21 -14.62
CA ASP A 231 -2.51 4.37 -14.24
C ASP A 231 -2.09 3.27 -13.24
N ALA A 232 -2.54 3.41 -11.99
CA ALA A 232 -2.22 2.45 -10.94
C ALA A 232 -2.85 1.07 -11.16
N PHE A 233 -3.98 0.97 -11.89
CA PHE A 233 -4.57 -0.33 -12.19
C PHE A 233 -3.70 -1.12 -13.17
N CYS A 234 -3.18 -0.44 -14.19
CA CYS A 234 -2.23 -1.03 -15.14
C CYS A 234 -0.91 -1.40 -14.45
N LEU A 235 -0.36 -0.51 -13.60
CA LEU A 235 0.87 -0.77 -12.85
C LEU A 235 0.73 -1.97 -11.88
N ASP A 236 -0.38 -2.05 -11.14
CA ASP A 236 -0.64 -3.15 -10.22
C ASP A 236 -0.78 -4.48 -10.99
N CYS A 237 -1.49 -4.48 -12.11
CA CYS A 237 -1.64 -5.64 -12.98
C CYS A 237 -0.30 -6.12 -13.58
N ALA A 238 0.53 -5.19 -14.05
CA ALA A 238 1.83 -5.50 -14.62
C ALA A 238 2.79 -6.08 -13.57
N LEU A 239 2.77 -5.55 -12.34
CA LEU A 239 3.57 -6.07 -11.22
C LEU A 239 3.16 -7.48 -10.80
N GLU A 240 1.86 -7.81 -10.81
CA GLU A 240 1.43 -9.19 -10.57
C GLU A 240 2.03 -10.16 -11.59
N GLY A 241 2.04 -9.77 -12.88
CA GLY A 241 2.69 -10.54 -13.94
C GLY A 241 4.20 -10.69 -13.71
N LEU A 242 4.89 -9.60 -13.36
CA LEU A 242 6.33 -9.60 -13.08
C LEU A 242 6.71 -10.50 -11.89
N LEU A 243 5.84 -10.59 -10.88
CA LEU A 243 6.02 -11.45 -9.71
C LEU A 243 5.63 -12.92 -9.96
N GLY A 244 5.19 -13.26 -11.17
CA GLY A 244 4.76 -14.61 -11.52
C GLY A 244 3.41 -15.02 -10.92
N ILE A 245 2.59 -14.05 -10.49
CA ILE A 245 1.26 -14.30 -9.91
C ILE A 245 0.29 -14.67 -11.02
N ARG A 246 -0.17 -15.92 -11.03
CA ARG A 246 -1.01 -16.46 -12.12
C ARG A 246 -2.49 -16.15 -11.95
N VAL A 247 -2.96 -16.08 -10.71
CA VAL A 247 -4.34 -15.74 -10.37
C VAL A 247 -4.37 -14.30 -9.88
N PRO A 248 -5.13 -13.40 -10.54
CA PRO A 248 -5.18 -11.99 -10.15
C PRO A 248 -5.52 -11.81 -8.68
N LEU A 249 -4.82 -10.91 -8.00
CA LEU A 249 -5.08 -10.61 -6.60
C LEU A 249 -6.42 -9.87 -6.43
N PRO A 250 -7.00 -9.83 -5.23
CA PRO A 250 -8.36 -9.34 -5.03
C PRO A 250 -8.66 -7.93 -5.59
N ILE A 251 -7.69 -7.02 -5.65
CA ILE A 251 -7.90 -5.68 -6.22
C ILE A 251 -7.92 -5.75 -7.74
N THR A 252 -6.89 -6.35 -8.34
CA THR A 252 -6.75 -6.54 -9.79
C THR A 252 -7.87 -7.39 -10.38
N GLU A 253 -8.32 -8.44 -9.68
CA GLU A 253 -9.49 -9.24 -10.07
C GLU A 253 -10.75 -8.37 -10.21
N VAL A 254 -11.01 -7.51 -9.22
CA VAL A 254 -12.17 -6.60 -9.27
C VAL A 254 -11.98 -5.55 -10.34
N ALA A 255 -10.81 -4.92 -10.43
CA ALA A 255 -10.52 -3.91 -11.45
C ALA A 255 -10.69 -4.47 -12.87
N LYS A 256 -10.20 -5.69 -13.13
CA LYS A 256 -10.37 -6.39 -14.41
C LYS A 256 -11.84 -6.66 -14.72
N ARG A 257 -12.59 -7.16 -13.74
CA ARG A 257 -14.03 -7.47 -13.91
C ARG A 257 -14.87 -6.24 -14.24
N GLU A 258 -14.52 -5.11 -13.65
CA GLU A 258 -15.25 -3.84 -13.83
C GLU A 258 -14.68 -3.00 -14.99
N GLY A 259 -13.74 -3.54 -15.79
CA GLY A 259 -13.18 -2.86 -16.96
C GLY A 259 -12.30 -1.65 -16.63
N LEU A 260 -11.71 -1.60 -15.44
CA LEU A 260 -10.87 -0.48 -14.99
C LEU A 260 -9.40 -0.61 -15.42
N ILE A 261 -8.96 -1.81 -15.78
CA ILE A 261 -7.63 -2.03 -16.38
C ILE A 261 -7.78 -1.80 -17.88
N LYS A 262 -7.18 -0.71 -18.38
CA LYS A 262 -7.15 -0.36 -19.80
C LYS A 262 -6.17 -1.26 -20.55
N ASP A 263 -6.18 -1.21 -21.88
CA ASP A 263 -5.05 -1.72 -22.65
C ASP A 263 -3.79 -0.92 -22.30
N PHE A 264 -2.69 -1.65 -22.05
CA PHE A 264 -1.41 -1.05 -21.67
C PHE A 264 -0.23 -1.79 -22.27
N GLU A 265 0.85 -1.06 -22.48
CA GLU A 265 2.16 -1.60 -22.83
C GLU A 265 3.08 -1.60 -21.62
N VAL A 266 4.05 -2.51 -21.67
CA VAL A 266 5.10 -2.62 -20.67
C VAL A 266 6.45 -2.41 -21.32
N GLU A 267 7.18 -1.40 -20.87
CA GLU A 267 8.56 -1.14 -21.25
C GLU A 267 9.50 -1.61 -20.14
N TYR A 268 10.54 -2.36 -20.49
CA TYR A 268 11.56 -2.82 -19.55
C TYR A 268 12.90 -2.12 -19.81
N LYS A 269 13.31 -1.23 -18.89
CA LYS A 269 14.63 -0.60 -18.89
C LYS A 269 15.59 -1.42 -18.02
N GLY A 270 16.14 -2.46 -18.61
CA GLY A 270 17.04 -3.42 -17.96
C GLY A 270 16.40 -4.80 -17.77
N SER A 271 17.19 -5.75 -17.29
CA SER A 271 16.72 -7.13 -17.04
C SER A 271 16.21 -7.27 -15.61
N ILE A 272 14.94 -7.62 -15.44
CA ILE A 272 14.35 -7.88 -14.13
C ILE A 272 14.11 -9.37 -13.98
N GLU A 273 14.75 -9.95 -12.97
CA GLU A 273 14.50 -11.33 -12.59
C GLU A 273 14.16 -11.40 -11.10
N ILE A 274 12.94 -11.86 -10.80
CA ILE A 274 12.47 -12.03 -9.43
C ILE A 274 12.32 -13.53 -9.17
N ARG A 275 13.15 -14.06 -8.26
CA ARG A 275 13.09 -15.46 -7.82
C ARG A 275 12.59 -15.54 -6.38
N ASP A 276 11.90 -16.62 -6.08
CA ASP A 276 11.50 -17.01 -4.72
C ASP A 276 10.71 -15.92 -3.98
N PHE A 277 9.84 -15.17 -4.67
CA PHE A 277 8.97 -14.18 -4.02
C PHE A 277 7.85 -14.88 -3.27
N GLU A 278 7.80 -14.73 -1.95
CA GLU A 278 6.83 -15.44 -1.12
C GLU A 278 5.53 -14.65 -0.93
N MET A 279 4.39 -15.20 -1.33
CA MET A 279 3.09 -14.60 -1.00
C MET A 279 2.65 -14.95 0.44
N PRO A 280 1.86 -14.08 1.11
CA PRO A 280 1.35 -14.38 2.44
C PRO A 280 0.54 -15.67 2.43
N LYS A 281 0.72 -16.50 3.46
CA LYS A 281 0.01 -17.79 3.59
C LYS A 281 -1.52 -17.68 3.76
N THR A 282 -2.03 -16.46 3.81
CA THR A 282 -3.46 -16.11 3.85
C THR A 282 -4.05 -15.86 2.46
N VAL A 283 -3.22 -15.73 1.43
CA VAL A 283 -3.63 -15.46 0.05
C VAL A 283 -3.27 -16.67 -0.79
N ASP A 284 -4.24 -17.16 -1.54
CA ASP A 284 -4.06 -18.27 -2.46
C ASP A 284 -3.78 -17.70 -3.85
N VAL A 285 -2.55 -17.88 -4.34
CA VAL A 285 -2.10 -17.38 -5.65
C VAL A 285 -1.89 -18.50 -6.68
N ASP A 286 -1.97 -19.76 -6.25
CA ASP A 286 -1.59 -20.92 -7.05
C ASP A 286 -2.74 -21.87 -7.35
N SER A 287 -3.86 -21.83 -6.61
CA SER A 287 -4.90 -22.84 -6.73
C SER A 287 -6.07 -22.42 -7.63
N PRO A 288 -6.27 -23.07 -8.79
CA PRO A 288 -7.44 -22.85 -9.66
C PRO A 288 -8.67 -23.59 -9.12
N LEU A 289 -8.84 -23.69 -7.80
CA LEU A 289 -9.93 -24.47 -7.20
C LEU A 289 -11.30 -23.93 -7.65
N PRO A 290 -12.29 -24.80 -7.95
CA PRO A 290 -13.66 -24.37 -8.19
C PRO A 290 -14.21 -23.57 -7.00
N LYS A 291 -15.05 -22.55 -7.25
CA LYS A 291 -15.59 -21.63 -6.22
C LYS A 291 -16.25 -22.36 -5.04
N LEU A 292 -16.95 -23.47 -5.32
CA LEU A 292 -17.62 -24.28 -4.30
C LEU A 292 -16.61 -24.94 -3.35
N LEU A 293 -15.53 -25.49 -3.90
CA LEU A 293 -14.47 -26.15 -3.14
C LEU A 293 -13.64 -25.14 -2.33
N ARG A 294 -13.38 -23.94 -2.88
CA ARG A 294 -12.80 -22.83 -2.11
C ARG A 294 -13.67 -22.41 -0.93
N ARG A 295 -15.00 -22.42 -1.08
CA ARG A 295 -15.93 -22.10 0.01
C ARG A 295 -15.85 -23.11 1.16
N LEU A 296 -15.72 -24.39 0.82
CA LEU A 296 -15.57 -25.49 1.79
C LEU A 296 -14.19 -25.44 2.49
N LEU A 297 -13.13 -25.15 1.73
CA LEU A 297 -11.75 -25.10 2.25
C LEU A 297 -11.39 -23.77 2.92
N ARG A 298 -12.29 -22.79 2.96
CA ARG A 298 -12.04 -21.45 3.53
C ARG A 298 -11.53 -21.50 4.98
N ALA A 299 -11.99 -22.49 5.76
CA ALA A 299 -11.53 -22.70 7.14
C ALA A 299 -10.03 -23.06 7.22
N PHE A 300 -9.48 -23.75 6.22
CA PHE A 300 -8.06 -24.13 6.16
C PHE A 300 -7.14 -22.94 5.83
N PHE A 301 -7.62 -21.98 5.03
CA PHE A 301 -6.87 -20.76 4.70
C PHE A 301 -6.99 -19.65 5.75
N LEU A 302 -7.97 -19.75 6.66
CA LEU A 302 -8.09 -18.84 7.79
C LEU A 302 -6.94 -19.08 8.76
N ARG A 303 -6.07 -18.07 8.91
CA ARG A 303 -4.97 -18.09 9.87
C ARG A 303 -5.40 -17.35 11.14
N LYS A 304 -5.21 -17.93 12.32
CA LYS A 304 -5.53 -17.28 13.60
C LYS A 304 -4.35 -16.39 14.02
N PRO A 305 -4.58 -15.13 14.43
CA PRO A 305 -3.54 -14.33 15.08
C PRO A 305 -3.25 -14.93 16.47
N ARG A 306 -1.99 -15.32 16.71
CA ARG A 306 -1.51 -15.86 17.99
C ARG A 306 -0.40 -15.01 18.56
N LEU A 307 -0.43 -14.82 19.87
CA LEU A 307 0.61 -14.10 20.61
C LEU A 307 1.88 -14.95 20.74
N ARG A 308 3.01 -14.38 20.31
CA ARG A 308 4.35 -14.83 20.66
C ARG A 308 4.77 -14.10 21.94
N ARG A 309 4.47 -14.71 23.09
CA ARG A 309 4.69 -14.12 24.42
C ARG A 309 6.08 -13.46 24.61
N PRO A 310 7.21 -14.08 24.20
CA PRO A 310 8.53 -13.49 24.41
C PRO A 310 8.77 -12.15 23.71
N LEU A 311 8.02 -11.86 22.64
CA LEU A 311 8.13 -10.62 21.88
C LEU A 311 7.16 -9.53 22.37
N CYS A 312 6.15 -9.89 23.18
CA CYS A 312 5.14 -8.94 23.62
C CYS A 312 5.68 -8.03 24.73
N LYS A 313 5.39 -6.73 24.62
CA LYS A 313 5.72 -5.72 25.63
C LYS A 313 4.49 -5.14 26.33
N GLY A 314 3.31 -5.74 26.15
CA GLY A 314 2.06 -5.30 26.81
C GLY A 314 1.56 -3.91 26.42
N CYS A 315 1.94 -3.38 25.24
CA CYS A 315 1.64 -2.01 24.82
C CYS A 315 0.18 -1.72 24.39
N SER A 316 -0.73 -2.71 24.46
CA SER A 316 -2.16 -2.60 24.12
C SER A 316 -2.55 -2.21 22.68
N VAL A 317 -1.62 -1.80 21.81
CA VAL A 317 -1.89 -1.40 20.41
C VAL A 317 -2.81 -2.37 19.66
N CYS A 318 -2.63 -3.69 19.83
CA CYS A 318 -3.47 -4.69 19.17
C CYS A 318 -4.94 -4.66 19.62
N ALA A 319 -5.21 -4.33 20.89
CA ALA A 319 -6.56 -4.15 21.41
C ALA A 319 -7.18 -2.85 20.87
N ASP A 320 -6.43 -1.75 20.91
CA ASP A 320 -6.91 -0.42 20.49
C ASP A 320 -7.30 -0.37 19.00
N VAL A 321 -6.54 -1.07 18.16
CA VAL A 321 -6.77 -1.11 16.71
C VAL A 321 -7.75 -2.21 16.29
N CYS A 322 -8.27 -3.01 17.23
CA CYS A 322 -9.22 -4.08 16.93
C CYS A 322 -10.63 -3.47 16.71
N PRO A 323 -11.13 -3.39 15.46
CA PRO A 323 -12.36 -2.66 15.23
C PRO A 323 -13.61 -3.37 15.77
N LYS A 324 -13.51 -4.67 16.03
CA LYS A 324 -14.59 -5.49 16.59
C LYS A 324 -14.52 -5.59 18.12
N GLY A 325 -13.44 -5.09 18.75
CA GLY A 325 -13.21 -5.27 20.19
C GLY A 325 -12.94 -6.72 20.60
N ALA A 326 -12.45 -7.54 19.67
CA ALA A 326 -12.22 -8.98 19.88
C ALA A 326 -10.89 -9.30 20.61
N ILE A 327 -10.23 -8.30 21.19
CA ILE A 327 -8.97 -8.44 21.92
C ILE A 327 -9.10 -7.67 23.23
N LYS A 328 -8.92 -8.36 24.35
CA LYS A 328 -8.87 -7.77 25.69
C LYS A 328 -7.47 -7.87 26.25
N MET A 329 -7.08 -6.92 27.10
CA MET A 329 -5.81 -6.98 27.81
C MET A 329 -6.06 -7.61 29.19
N GLU A 330 -5.40 -8.73 29.47
CA GLU A 330 -5.48 -9.49 30.73
C GLU A 330 -4.04 -9.76 31.19
N ASP A 331 -3.72 -9.44 32.45
CA ASP A 331 -2.36 -9.58 33.02
C ASP A 331 -1.26 -8.95 32.15
N GLY A 332 -1.57 -7.80 31.54
CA GLY A 332 -0.65 -7.08 30.64
C GLY A 332 -0.44 -7.74 29.27
N LEU A 333 -1.20 -8.79 28.90
CA LEU A 333 -1.08 -9.49 27.62
C LEU A 333 -2.42 -9.53 26.86
N PRO A 334 -2.40 -9.57 25.52
CA PRO A 334 -3.62 -9.65 24.72
C PRO A 334 -4.24 -11.05 24.75
N ARG A 335 -5.51 -11.12 25.11
CA ARG A 335 -6.41 -12.27 25.02
C ARG A 335 -7.31 -12.10 23.79
N PHE A 336 -7.28 -13.07 22.88
CA PHE A 336 -8.08 -13.03 21.64
C PHE A 336 -9.41 -13.79 21.81
N ASP A 337 -10.52 -13.14 21.45
CA ASP A 337 -11.80 -13.79 21.20
C ASP A 337 -11.93 -14.12 19.71
N TYR A 338 -11.64 -15.37 19.35
CA TYR A 338 -11.73 -15.83 17.96
C TYR A 338 -13.16 -16.00 17.44
N GLY A 339 -14.15 -16.09 18.33
CA GLY A 339 -15.56 -16.13 17.96
C GLY A 339 -16.01 -14.78 17.39
N SER A 340 -15.58 -13.69 18.04
CA SER A 340 -15.84 -12.33 17.58
C SER A 340 -14.89 -11.85 16.48
N CYS A 341 -13.72 -12.47 16.31
CA CYS A 341 -12.70 -12.01 15.37
C CYS A 341 -13.15 -12.07 13.88
N ILE A 342 -12.99 -10.95 13.17
CA ILE A 342 -13.28 -10.86 11.72
C ILE A 342 -12.07 -11.17 10.83
N TYR A 343 -10.92 -11.54 11.41
CA TYR A 343 -9.70 -11.89 10.68
C TYR A 343 -9.21 -10.79 9.73
N CYS A 344 -9.34 -9.52 10.14
CA CYS A 344 -8.81 -8.36 9.40
C CYS A 344 -7.29 -8.17 9.55
N TYR A 345 -6.67 -8.85 10.52
CA TYR A 345 -5.24 -8.82 10.82
C TYR A 345 -4.63 -7.46 11.20
N CYS A 346 -5.43 -6.42 11.47
CA CYS A 346 -4.93 -5.11 11.95
C CYS A 346 -4.00 -5.25 13.18
N CYS A 347 -4.29 -6.21 14.07
CA CYS A 347 -3.45 -6.48 15.23
C CYS A 347 -2.04 -7.00 14.86
N GLN A 348 -1.92 -7.85 13.84
CA GLN A 348 -0.63 -8.34 13.35
C GLN A 348 0.12 -7.26 12.58
N GLU A 349 -0.59 -6.52 11.74
CA GLU A 349 -0.06 -5.44 10.93
C GLU A 349 0.55 -4.31 11.79
N LEU A 350 -0.16 -3.90 12.85
CA LEU A 350 0.22 -2.74 13.67
C LEU A 350 0.99 -3.10 14.94
N CYS A 351 1.33 -4.38 15.17
CA CYS A 351 2.11 -4.77 16.35
C CYS A 351 3.53 -4.18 16.29
N PRO A 352 3.94 -3.29 17.21
CA PRO A 352 5.26 -2.66 17.15
C PRO A 352 6.41 -3.65 17.38
N ASN A 353 6.15 -4.80 17.99
CA ASN A 353 7.16 -5.78 18.35
C ASN A 353 7.11 -7.07 17.50
N GLY A 354 6.22 -7.15 16.49
CA GLY A 354 6.03 -8.39 15.73
C GLY A 354 5.57 -9.57 16.59
N ALA A 355 4.91 -9.29 17.71
CA ALA A 355 4.52 -10.29 18.69
C ALA A 355 3.26 -11.07 18.30
N ILE A 356 2.64 -10.80 17.16
CA ILE A 356 1.43 -11.48 16.70
C ILE A 356 1.76 -12.19 15.39
N ALA A 357 1.63 -13.51 15.38
CA ALA A 357 1.90 -14.37 14.23
C ALA A 357 0.61 -15.01 13.71
N LEU A 358 0.61 -15.39 12.43
CA LEU A 358 -0.53 -16.04 11.78
C LEU A 358 -0.30 -17.56 11.71
N SER A 359 -1.07 -18.33 12.46
CA SER A 359 -0.97 -19.80 12.47
C SER A 359 -2.19 -20.45 11.80
N PRO A 360 -2.09 -21.68 11.27
CA PRO A 360 -3.28 -22.44 10.84
C PRO A 360 -4.36 -22.49 11.92
N SER A 361 -5.62 -22.45 11.51
CA SER A 361 -6.79 -22.53 12.41
C SER A 361 -6.91 -23.89 13.13
N LEU A 362 -6.37 -24.95 12.53
CA LEU A 362 -6.42 -26.37 12.94
C LEU A 362 -5.18 -26.86 13.71
N SER A 363 -4.42 -25.96 14.34
CA SER A 363 -3.23 -26.30 15.15
C SER A 363 -3.47 -26.16 16.64
#